data_AF-A0A829NCZ1-F1
#
_entry.id   AF-A0A829NCZ1-F1
#
_cell.length_a   1.000
_cell.length_b   1.000
_cell.length_c   1.000
_cell.angle_alpha   90.00
_cell.angle_beta   90.00
_cell.angle_gamma   90.00
#
_symmetry.space_group_name_H-M   'P 1'
#
loop_
_entity.id
_entity.type
_entity.pdbx_description
1 polymer ?
#
loop_
_entity_poly.entity_id
_entity_poly.type
_entity_poly.pdbx_seq_one_letter_code
_entity_poly.pdbx_strand_id
1 'polypeptide(L)'
;MKAMLCSLVMGATICTAGAETTKREAFEACLGAGIDRFKGLCEPADLLARAILFECNPQLTDLLISMPLGPSNDRVALAEKHRRDKTEEVLTLLLEHRLQHPCR
;
A
#
# COMPACT_ATOMS: atom_id res chain seq x y z
N MET A 1 14.20 35.71 -31.43
CA MET A 1 15.32 34.76 -31.25
C MET A 1 16.37 35.37 -30.32
N LYS A 2 16.54 34.82 -29.10
CA LYS A 2 17.73 34.87 -28.22
C LYS A 2 17.33 34.17 -26.90
N ALA A 3 17.75 32.92 -26.73
CA ALA A 3 18.86 32.48 -25.87
C ALA A 3 18.54 32.67 -24.38
N MET A 4 18.07 31.62 -23.70
CA MET A 4 18.88 30.65 -22.96
C MET A 4 19.48 31.26 -21.69
N LEU A 5 19.04 30.77 -20.53
CA LEU A 5 19.87 30.62 -19.34
C LEU A 5 19.19 29.63 -18.39
N CYS A 6 19.78 28.43 -18.36
CA CYS A 6 19.70 27.49 -17.27
C CYS A 6 19.97 28.20 -15.94
N SER A 7 19.24 27.81 -14.90
CA SER A 7 19.78 27.41 -13.58
C SER A 7 18.71 27.60 -12.53
N LEU A 8 18.16 26.48 -12.03
CA LEU A 8 17.91 26.32 -10.60
C LEU A 8 17.84 24.81 -10.34
N VAL A 9 19.04 24.26 -10.15
CA VAL A 9 19.25 23.01 -9.43
C VAL A 9 18.76 23.26 -8.01
N MET A 10 17.53 22.89 -7.70
CA MET A 10 17.15 22.57 -6.32
C MET A 10 17.40 21.09 -6.13
N GLY A 11 18.63 20.78 -5.73
CA GLY A 11 18.98 19.50 -5.16
C GLY A 11 18.16 19.31 -3.89
N ALA A 12 17.05 18.59 -4.00
CA ALA A 12 16.33 18.08 -2.85
C ALA A 12 17.10 16.87 -2.32
N THR A 13 18.19 17.16 -1.60
CA THR A 13 18.86 16.19 -0.74
C THR A 13 18.00 16.01 0.52
N ILE A 14 16.80 15.44 0.37
CA ILE A 14 16.04 14.89 1.50
C ILE A 14 16.30 13.39 1.45
N CYS A 15 17.37 13.01 2.16
CA CYS A 15 17.84 11.65 2.34
C CYS A 15 16.67 10.72 2.72
N THR A 16 16.35 9.79 1.81
CA THR A 16 15.70 8.46 1.98
C THR A 16 14.38 8.34 2.77
N ALA A 17 14.22 9.00 3.92
CA ALA A 17 13.03 8.91 4.77
C ALA A 17 11.75 9.47 4.09
N GLY A 18 11.87 10.46 3.21
CA GLY A 18 10.74 11.01 2.45
C GLY A 18 10.22 10.09 1.34
N ALA A 19 11.10 9.25 0.78
CA ALA A 19 10.72 8.29 -0.27
C ALA A 19 10.02 7.06 0.32
N GLU A 20 10.45 6.60 1.50
CA GLU A 20 9.79 5.47 2.18
C GLU A 20 8.40 5.85 2.73
N THR A 21 8.26 7.07 3.27
CA THR A 21 6.98 7.58 3.77
C THR A 21 5.95 7.72 2.66
N THR A 22 6.32 8.33 1.52
CA THR A 22 5.43 8.48 0.36
C THR A 22 5.00 7.13 -0.25
N LYS A 23 5.89 6.12 -0.27
CA LYS A 23 5.53 4.77 -0.75
C LYS A 23 4.61 4.03 0.20
N ARG A 24 4.80 4.22 1.52
CA ARG A 24 3.89 3.66 2.53
C ARG A 24 2.51 4.27 2.40
N GLU A 25 2.43 5.59 2.30
CA GLU A 25 1.18 6.32 2.08
C GLU A 25 0.47 5.88 0.80
N ALA A 26 1.21 5.66 -0.30
CA ALA A 26 0.64 5.16 -1.54
C ALA A 26 0.03 3.75 -1.39
N PHE A 27 0.69 2.87 -0.65
CA PHE A 27 0.17 1.53 -0.36
C PHE A 27 -1.07 1.60 0.54
N GLU A 28 -1.03 2.36 1.62
CA GLU A 28 -2.17 2.52 2.53
C GLU A 28 -3.37 3.20 1.85
N ALA A 29 -3.13 4.18 0.99
CA ALA A 29 -4.17 4.82 0.18
C ALA A 29 -4.84 3.82 -0.79
N CYS A 30 -4.05 2.91 -1.38
CA CYS A 30 -4.59 1.85 -2.22
C CYS A 30 -5.51 0.91 -1.41
N LEU A 31 -5.08 0.51 -0.19
CA LEU A 31 -5.92 -0.32 0.69
C LEU A 31 -7.23 0.37 1.04
N GLY A 32 -7.16 1.65 1.41
CA GLY A 32 -8.34 2.46 1.73
C GLY A 32 -9.32 2.53 0.56
N ALA A 33 -8.82 2.83 -0.65
CA ALA A 33 -9.63 2.88 -1.86
C ALA A 33 -10.27 1.51 -2.19
N GLY A 34 -9.53 0.42 -1.99
CA GLY A 34 -10.05 -0.94 -2.14
C GLY A 34 -11.16 -1.23 -1.14
N ILE A 35 -10.96 -0.96 0.15
CA ILE A 35 -12.00 -1.15 1.18
C ILE A 35 -13.24 -0.34 0.82
N ASP A 36 -13.11 0.93 0.48
CA ASP A 36 -14.26 1.78 0.14
C ASP A 36 -15.05 1.25 -1.06
N ARG A 37 -14.36 0.68 -2.04
CA ARG A 37 -14.96 0.06 -3.23
C ARG A 37 -15.67 -1.26 -2.91
N PHE A 38 -15.09 -2.11 -2.06
CA PHE A 38 -15.56 -3.48 -1.85
C PHE A 38 -16.42 -3.67 -0.60
N LYS A 39 -16.38 -2.76 0.39
CA LYS A 39 -17.11 -2.90 1.67
C LYS A 39 -18.61 -3.08 1.54
N GLY A 40 -19.22 -2.51 0.50
CA GLY A 40 -20.65 -2.63 0.21
C GLY A 40 -21.06 -3.92 -0.50
N LEU A 41 -20.10 -4.77 -0.90
CA LEU A 41 -20.41 -6.04 -1.55
C LEU A 41 -20.71 -7.13 -0.52
N CYS A 42 -21.54 -8.08 -0.92
CA CYS A 42 -21.95 -9.22 -0.07
C CYS A 42 -21.14 -10.51 -0.29
N GLU A 43 -20.11 -10.47 -1.15
CA GLU A 43 -19.18 -11.58 -1.39
C GLU A 43 -18.38 -11.97 -0.14
N PRO A 44 -17.79 -13.16 0.01
CA PRO A 44 -16.99 -13.48 1.21
C PRO A 44 -15.90 -12.43 1.52
N ALA A 45 -15.84 -11.95 2.77
CA ALA A 45 -14.96 -10.83 3.15
C ALA A 45 -13.46 -11.17 3.02
N ASP A 46 -13.11 -12.45 3.17
CA ASP A 46 -11.76 -12.98 2.96
C ASP A 46 -11.35 -12.92 1.48
N LEU A 47 -12.27 -13.20 0.56
CA LEU A 47 -12.04 -13.05 -0.88
C LEU A 47 -11.85 -11.58 -1.25
N LEU A 48 -12.67 -10.69 -0.70
CA LEU A 48 -12.55 -9.25 -0.91
C LEU A 48 -11.23 -8.71 -0.37
N ALA A 49 -10.82 -9.10 0.83
CA ALA A 49 -9.53 -8.70 1.40
C ALA A 49 -8.37 -9.14 0.50
N ARG A 50 -8.36 -10.40 0.04
CA ARG A 50 -7.34 -10.90 -0.89
C ARG A 50 -7.34 -10.15 -2.23
N ALA A 51 -8.50 -9.81 -2.76
CA ALA A 51 -8.62 -9.04 -3.99
C ALA A 51 -8.03 -7.63 -3.83
N ILE A 52 -8.34 -6.94 -2.74
CA ILE A 52 -7.76 -5.62 -2.42
C ILE A 52 -6.24 -5.69 -2.34
N LEU A 53 -5.69 -6.68 -1.61
CA LEU A 53 -4.23 -6.83 -1.50
C LEU A 53 -3.58 -7.18 -2.85
N PHE A 54 -4.27 -7.94 -3.69
CA PHE A 54 -3.79 -8.26 -5.02
C PHE A 54 -3.73 -7.00 -5.91
N GLU A 55 -4.77 -6.16 -5.88
CA GLU A 55 -4.80 -4.87 -6.59
C GLU A 55 -3.69 -3.92 -6.10
N CYS A 56 -3.38 -3.93 -4.79
CA CYS A 56 -2.36 -3.07 -4.18
C CYS A 56 -0.94 -3.65 -4.14
N ASN A 57 -0.72 -4.82 -4.74
CA ASN A 57 0.58 -5.47 -4.79
C ASN A 57 1.70 -4.63 -5.46
N PRO A 58 1.43 -3.81 -6.51
CA PRO A 58 2.44 -2.93 -7.08
C PRO A 58 3.00 -1.92 -6.06
N GLN A 59 2.12 -1.27 -5.27
CA GLN A 59 2.51 -0.31 -4.23
C GLN A 59 3.25 -1.00 -3.08
N LEU A 60 2.80 -2.21 -2.70
CA LEU A 60 3.50 -3.03 -1.71
C LEU A 60 4.93 -3.38 -2.16
N THR A 61 5.08 -3.79 -3.42
CA THR A 61 6.38 -4.14 -4.00
C THR A 61 7.32 -2.93 -4.00
N ASP A 62 6.81 -1.76 -4.41
CA ASP A 62 7.61 -0.54 -4.44
C ASP A 62 8.06 -0.09 -3.03
N LEU A 63 7.17 -0.21 -2.03
CA LEU A 63 7.48 0.02 -0.63
C LEU A 63 8.60 -0.91 -0.14
N LEU A 64 8.47 -2.22 -0.38
CA LEU A 64 9.44 -3.22 0.07
C LEU A 64 10.82 -3.01 -0.57
N ILE A 65 10.87 -2.58 -1.84
CA ILE A 65 12.13 -2.27 -2.53
C ILE A 65 12.81 -1.05 -1.92
N SER A 66 12.04 -0.05 -1.45
CA SER A 66 12.58 1.16 -0.85
C SER A 66 13.14 0.98 0.56
N MET A 67 12.71 -0.04 1.29
CA MET A 67 13.14 -0.26 2.66
C MET A 67 14.60 -0.73 2.71
N PRO A 68 15.45 -0.15 3.59
CA PRO A 68 16.81 -0.60 3.80
C PRO A 68 16.77 -1.93 4.57
N LEU A 69 16.78 -3.03 3.82
CA LEU A 69 16.78 -4.37 4.38
C LEU A 69 18.20 -4.76 4.74
N GLY A 70 18.43 -5.05 6.03
CA GLY A 70 19.70 -5.58 6.51
C GLY A 70 20.07 -6.90 5.80
N PRO A 71 21.35 -7.29 5.80
CA PRO A 71 21.87 -8.41 5.00
C PRO A 71 21.26 -9.79 5.33
N SER A 72 20.49 -9.90 6.41
CA SER A 72 19.84 -11.13 6.87
C SER A 72 18.34 -11.24 6.56
N ASN A 73 17.71 -10.21 5.99
CA ASN A 73 16.25 -10.21 5.80
C ASN A 73 15.88 -10.77 4.43
N ASP A 74 15.28 -11.96 4.43
CA ASP A 74 14.58 -12.50 3.26
C ASP A 74 13.42 -11.56 2.90
N ARG A 75 13.58 -10.86 1.77
CA ARG A 75 12.59 -9.91 1.25
C ARG A 75 11.25 -10.60 0.94
N VAL A 76 11.30 -11.87 0.52
CA VAL A 76 10.11 -12.65 0.19
C VAL A 76 9.35 -12.99 1.46
N ALA A 77 10.05 -13.48 2.49
CA ALA A 77 9.42 -13.76 3.78
C ALA A 77 8.82 -12.49 4.42
N LEU A 78 9.50 -11.34 4.31
CA LEU A 78 8.98 -10.07 4.80
C LEU A 78 7.74 -9.61 4.01
N ALA A 79 7.76 -9.73 2.69
CA ALA A 79 6.62 -9.42 1.84
C ALA A 79 5.40 -10.28 2.19
N GLU A 80 5.62 -11.59 2.36
CA GLU A 80 4.57 -12.55 2.71
C GLU A 80 4.00 -12.31 4.11
N LYS A 81 4.84 -11.90 5.07
CA LYS A 81 4.36 -11.49 6.39
C LYS A 81 3.53 -10.23 6.29
N HIS A 82 4.05 -9.19 5.64
CA HIS A 82 3.35 -7.91 5.52
C HIS A 82 2.01 -8.04 4.78
N ARG A 83 1.97 -8.86 3.73
CA ARG A 83 0.74 -9.17 3.00
C ARG A 83 -0.28 -9.89 3.89
N ARG A 84 0.15 -10.85 4.71
CA ARG A 84 -0.73 -11.55 5.65
C ARG A 84 -1.30 -10.61 6.71
N ASP A 85 -0.42 -9.86 7.38
CA ASP A 85 -0.82 -8.90 8.42
C ASP A 85 -1.84 -7.89 7.87
N LYS A 86 -1.60 -7.36 6.66
CA LYS A 86 -2.54 -6.43 6.01
C LYS A 86 -3.81 -7.08 5.49
N THR A 87 -3.77 -8.36 5.10
CA THR A 87 -4.99 -9.09 4.73
C THR A 87 -5.91 -9.25 5.95
N GLU A 88 -5.34 -9.55 7.11
CA GLU A 88 -6.11 -9.68 8.36
C GLU A 88 -6.71 -8.33 8.80
N GLU A 89 -5.95 -7.24 8.66
CA GLU A 89 -6.44 -5.88 8.92
C GLU A 89 -7.60 -5.50 8.01
N VAL A 90 -7.45 -5.68 6.70
CA VAL A 90 -8.51 -5.41 5.71
C VAL A 90 -9.73 -6.29 5.95
N LEU A 91 -9.52 -7.57 6.25
CA LEU A 91 -10.60 -8.51 6.57
C LEU A 91 -11.40 -8.04 7.79
N THR A 92 -10.71 -7.63 8.86
CA THR A 92 -11.35 -7.12 10.08
C THR A 92 -12.22 -5.91 9.77
N LEU A 93 -11.71 -4.95 9.01
CA LEU A 93 -12.45 -3.74 8.62
C LEU A 93 -13.70 -4.07 7.79
N LEU A 94 -13.61 -5.03 6.86
CA LEU A 94 -14.75 -5.46 6.07
C LEU A 94 -15.81 -6.17 6.93
N LEU A 95 -15.38 -7.01 7.88
CA LEU A 95 -16.28 -7.69 8.81
C LEU A 95 -16.98 -6.70 9.74
N GLU A 96 -16.26 -5.73 10.30
CA GLU A 96 -16.84 -4.65 11.12
C GLU A 96 -17.90 -3.87 10.34
N HIS A 97 -17.61 -3.54 9.08
CA HIS A 97 -18.59 -2.87 8.22
C HIS A 97 -19.86 -3.72 8.02
N ARG A 98 -19.73 -5.03 7.85
CA ARG A 98 -20.88 -5.95 7.68
C ARG A 98 -21.72 -6.14 8.93
N LEU A 99 -21.12 -6.08 10.11
CA LEU A 99 -21.89 -6.11 11.35
C LEU A 99 -22.87 -4.93 11.43
N GLN A 100 -22.47 -3.78 10.88
CA GLN A 100 -23.30 -2.58 10.80
C GLN A 100 -24.22 -2.57 9.58
N HIS A 101 -23.81 -3.23 8.49
CA HIS A 101 -24.53 -3.27 7.21
C HIS A 101 -24.70 -4.72 6.74
N PRO A 102 -25.56 -5.51 7.43
CA PRO A 102 -25.69 -6.93 7.14
C PRO A 102 -26.24 -7.17 5.73
N CYS A 103 -25.61 -8.10 5.03
CA CYS A 103 -26.12 -8.65 3.79
C CYS A 103 -27.36 -9.52 4.07
N ARG A 104 -28.37 -9.39 3.22
CA ARG A 104 -29.63 -10.16 3.33
C ARG A 104 -29.53 -11.50 2.63
#